data_AF-A0A554LDQ0-F1
#
_entry.id   AF-A0A554LDQ0-F1
#
_cell.length_a   1.000
_cell.length_b   1.000
_cell.length_c   1.000
_cell.angle_alpha   90.00
_cell.angle_beta   90.00
_cell.angle_gamma   90.00
#
_symmetry.space_group_name_H-M   'P 1'
#
loop_
_entity.id
_entity.type
_entity.pdbx_description
1 polymer ?
#
loop_
_entity_poly.entity_id
_entity_poly.type
_entity_poly.pdbx_seq_one_letter_code
_entity_poly.pdbx_strand_id
1 'polypeptide(L)'
;MKIINMASSDNFEDILEAVKDSESAEVILVIPKSNRVFKNKNKVEKLKNHFEKLNKDVSIISSGEETFKKSHRKNTDIVSLYSEKPSKEKNIFKAPLIFPTILKQINGKDMKNFILIFLGASLLFFILIVLTSVSQARIRIFPHKNDFSINIPVTISDKITEIDEVYGIIPGESIQIEKIVSKTFVSNGEKDVFQKARGKIIIYNNFSTSSQVLIATTRFQTPEGLVFRITKATVVPEAIQEGEKLKPGQIEVEVVADRAGEEYNIEPTEFKIPGFLGTLKYQGFYAKSVEKFSGGFIGKASIVTKEDMEKAENQVKEEAVNEIRKELALLINFKILNETLDIELETADSNTAGDLGQEFRVGYRAKLKTIAFREDDVAKFISQYVENSQDLKVIQKGLRIDYGDIKFNKGANELSLKLASVGQTAESIDKGKIISEIVDRKSDEAKSYLGNLKEVESAQIFLSPFWVRSIPKNKDRVEIQVVIE
;
A
#
# COMPACT_ATOMS: atom_id res chain seq x y z
N MET A 1 36.04 -13.29 -14.29
CA MET A 1 36.35 -13.26 -12.85
C MET A 1 35.16 -12.73 -12.06
N LYS A 2 34.66 -13.45 -11.06
CA LYS A 2 33.53 -13.02 -10.19
C LYS A 2 33.95 -13.01 -8.73
N ILE A 3 33.69 -11.92 -8.02
CA ILE A 3 33.96 -11.82 -6.57
C ILE A 3 32.67 -12.15 -5.82
N ILE A 4 32.75 -13.05 -4.84
CA ILE A 4 31.63 -13.46 -4.00
C ILE A 4 32.02 -13.20 -2.55
N ASN A 5 31.26 -12.32 -1.90
CA ASN A 5 31.41 -12.00 -0.48
C ASN A 5 30.59 -13.00 0.33
N MET A 6 31.25 -13.76 1.20
CA MET A 6 30.58 -14.73 2.07
C MET A 6 30.27 -14.11 3.43
N ALA A 7 29.12 -14.43 4.00
CA ALA A 7 28.77 -14.07 5.35
C ALA A 7 29.46 -15.01 6.37
N SER A 8 29.46 -14.60 7.64
CA SER A 8 29.97 -15.45 8.73
C SER A 8 29.06 -16.65 9.02
N SER A 9 27.78 -16.53 8.65
CA SER A 9 26.73 -17.54 8.80
C SER A 9 26.76 -18.61 7.72
N ASP A 10 27.35 -18.33 6.56
CA ASP A 10 27.29 -19.22 5.39
C ASP A 10 27.94 -20.57 5.72
N ASN A 11 27.17 -21.61 5.49
CA ASN A 11 27.52 -23.00 5.74
C ASN A 11 28.26 -23.60 4.52
N PHE A 12 28.56 -24.90 4.57
CA PHE A 12 29.37 -25.55 3.54
C PHE A 12 28.63 -25.60 2.19
N GLU A 13 27.32 -25.85 2.25
CA GLU A 13 26.41 -25.96 1.11
C GLU A 13 26.23 -24.59 0.43
N ASP A 14 26.04 -23.52 1.21
CA ASP A 14 25.86 -22.15 0.70
C ASP A 14 27.07 -21.71 -0.15
N ILE A 15 28.28 -22.03 0.32
CA ILE A 15 29.54 -21.71 -0.39
C ILE A 15 29.64 -22.51 -1.71
N LEU A 16 29.21 -23.77 -1.68
CA LEU A 16 29.29 -24.65 -2.85
C LEU A 16 28.29 -24.20 -3.92
N GLU A 17 27.08 -23.85 -3.52
CA GLU A 17 26.03 -23.32 -4.40
C GLU A 17 26.46 -21.98 -5.00
N ALA A 18 26.99 -21.05 -4.19
CA ALA A 18 27.48 -19.76 -4.68
C ALA A 18 28.58 -19.89 -5.75
N VAL A 19 29.50 -20.85 -5.57
CA VAL A 19 30.52 -21.14 -6.59
C VAL A 19 29.94 -21.86 -7.79
N LYS A 20 29.00 -22.79 -7.61
CA LYS A 20 28.34 -23.54 -8.69
C LYS A 20 27.53 -22.61 -9.62
N ASP A 21 26.77 -21.68 -9.05
CA ASP A 21 25.87 -20.76 -9.77
C ASP A 21 26.62 -19.60 -10.42
N SER A 22 27.91 -19.40 -10.11
CA SER A 22 28.74 -18.43 -10.81
C SER A 22 29.01 -18.88 -12.26
N GLU A 23 28.53 -18.13 -13.26
CA GLU A 23 28.86 -18.40 -14.67
C GLU A 23 30.34 -18.16 -15.02
N SER A 24 31.12 -17.56 -14.11
CA SER A 24 32.55 -17.30 -14.33
C SER A 24 33.42 -18.52 -14.02
N ALA A 25 34.35 -18.81 -14.93
CA ALA A 25 35.39 -19.84 -14.74
C ALA A 25 36.40 -19.49 -13.62
N GLU A 26 36.55 -18.21 -13.30
CA GLU A 26 37.42 -17.70 -12.23
C GLU A 26 36.58 -16.98 -11.16
N VAL A 27 36.74 -17.40 -9.90
CA VAL A 27 35.95 -16.91 -8.76
C VAL A 27 36.85 -16.51 -7.60
N ILE A 28 36.63 -15.34 -7.01
CA ILE A 28 37.29 -14.89 -5.78
C ILE A 28 36.30 -14.95 -4.62
N LEU A 29 36.58 -15.78 -3.63
CA LEU A 29 35.82 -15.86 -2.38
C LEU A 29 36.42 -14.93 -1.33
N VAL A 30 35.66 -13.92 -0.90
CA VAL A 30 36.03 -13.05 0.22
C VAL A 30 35.35 -13.57 1.48
N ILE A 31 36.14 -14.07 2.42
CA ILE A 31 35.64 -14.81 3.58
C ILE A 31 36.02 -14.11 4.89
N PRO A 32 35.04 -13.77 5.74
CA PRO A 32 35.31 -13.20 7.05
C PRO A 32 35.98 -14.21 7.97
N LYS A 33 36.94 -13.75 8.80
CA LYS A 33 37.69 -14.56 9.78
C LYS A 33 36.78 -15.39 10.72
N SER A 34 35.54 -14.97 10.92
CA SER A 34 34.53 -15.61 11.77
C SER A 34 33.86 -16.84 11.15
N ASN A 35 33.95 -17.06 9.82
CA ASN A 35 33.24 -18.15 9.16
C ASN A 35 33.72 -19.53 9.68
N ARG A 36 32.76 -20.39 10.04
CA ARG A 36 33.02 -21.69 10.70
C ARG A 36 33.56 -22.76 9.75
N VAL A 37 33.25 -22.68 8.46
CA VAL A 37 33.66 -23.67 7.46
C VAL A 37 35.18 -23.62 7.25
N PHE A 38 35.73 -22.40 7.17
CA PHE A 38 37.16 -22.16 6.94
C PHE A 38 38.03 -22.31 8.20
N LYS A 39 37.42 -22.56 9.36
CA LYS A 39 38.11 -23.00 10.59
C LYS A 39 38.35 -24.51 10.66
N ASN A 40 37.68 -25.30 9.80
CA ASN A 40 37.79 -26.75 9.80
C ASN A 40 38.52 -27.24 8.55
N LYS A 41 39.77 -27.69 8.72
CA LYS A 41 40.64 -28.17 7.63
C LYS A 41 39.99 -29.26 6.76
N ASN A 42 39.22 -30.18 7.35
CA ASN A 42 38.55 -31.25 6.61
C ASN A 42 37.42 -30.72 5.72
N LYS A 43 36.71 -29.67 6.16
CA LYS A 43 35.67 -29.02 5.35
C LYS A 43 36.29 -28.23 4.20
N VAL A 44 37.41 -27.54 4.45
CA VAL A 44 38.11 -26.81 3.39
C VAL A 44 38.66 -27.76 2.32
N GLU A 45 39.22 -28.91 2.70
CA GLU A 45 39.69 -29.90 1.74
C GLU A 45 38.55 -30.50 0.90
N LYS A 46 37.37 -30.69 1.51
CA LYS A 46 36.16 -31.12 0.78
C LYS A 46 35.69 -30.06 -0.22
N LEU A 47 35.76 -28.77 0.11
CA LEU A 47 35.42 -27.69 -0.83
C LEU A 47 36.36 -27.68 -2.03
N LYS A 48 37.68 -27.80 -1.81
CA LYS A 48 38.67 -27.88 -2.89
C LYS A 48 38.37 -29.00 -3.88
N ASN A 49 38.10 -30.21 -3.38
CA ASN A 49 37.75 -31.35 -4.22
C ASN A 49 36.45 -31.12 -5.03
N HIS A 50 35.51 -30.32 -4.53
CA HIS A 50 34.31 -29.97 -5.28
C HIS A 50 34.58 -28.89 -6.32
N PHE A 51 35.40 -27.89 -6.01
CA PHE A 51 35.79 -26.84 -6.97
C PHE A 51 36.60 -27.41 -8.14
N GLU A 52 37.52 -28.36 -7.89
CA GLU A 52 38.23 -29.10 -8.93
C GLU A 52 37.26 -29.85 -9.86
N LYS A 53 36.23 -30.51 -9.32
CA LYS A 53 35.19 -31.19 -10.12
C LYS A 53 34.34 -30.23 -10.96
N LEU A 54 34.19 -28.99 -10.52
CA LEU A 54 33.44 -27.95 -11.23
C LEU A 54 34.27 -27.25 -12.32
N ASN A 55 35.56 -27.59 -12.46
CA ASN A 55 36.50 -26.98 -13.39
C ASN A 55 36.55 -25.44 -13.30
N LYS A 56 36.44 -24.90 -12.08
CA LYS A 56 36.56 -23.47 -11.78
C LYS A 56 37.84 -23.18 -11.03
N ASP A 57 38.49 -22.07 -11.36
CA ASP A 57 39.63 -21.55 -10.63
C ASP A 57 39.13 -20.65 -9.50
N VAL A 58 39.39 -21.06 -8.26
CA VAL A 58 38.85 -20.38 -7.08
C VAL A 58 39.97 -19.81 -6.23
N SER A 59 40.02 -18.48 -6.13
CA SER A 59 40.91 -17.76 -5.23
C SER A 59 40.22 -17.42 -3.92
N ILE A 60 40.88 -17.67 -2.79
CA ILE A 60 40.31 -17.40 -1.46
C ILE A 60 41.06 -16.24 -0.79
N ILE A 61 40.33 -15.20 -0.40
CA ILE A 61 40.83 -14.05 0.38
C ILE A 61 40.21 -14.10 1.78
N SER A 62 41.04 -14.19 2.81
CA SER A 62 40.60 -14.13 4.21
C SER A 62 41.60 -13.39 5.09
N SER A 63 41.08 -12.72 6.12
CA SER A 63 41.84 -11.94 7.12
C SER A 63 42.25 -12.74 8.36
N GLY A 64 42.09 -14.07 8.33
CA GLY A 64 42.42 -14.98 9.44
C GLY A 64 43.79 -15.64 9.31
N GLU A 65 44.56 -15.65 10.41
CA GLU A 65 45.95 -16.12 10.49
C GLU A 65 46.09 -17.66 10.52
N GLU A 66 44.99 -18.42 10.59
CA GLU A 66 45.06 -19.85 10.82
C GLU A 66 44.84 -20.71 9.56
N THR A 67 45.87 -21.51 9.26
CA THR A 67 45.83 -22.76 8.47
C THR A 67 45.84 -22.73 6.94
N PHE A 68 46.48 -21.75 6.30
CA PHE A 68 46.74 -21.80 4.84
C PHE A 68 48.21 -21.82 4.42
N LYS A 69 49.13 -22.22 5.31
CA LYS A 69 50.50 -22.52 4.88
C LYS A 69 50.58 -23.96 4.35
N LYS A 70 50.83 -24.05 3.04
CA LYS A 70 51.15 -25.23 2.20
C LYS A 70 49.96 -25.93 1.55
N SER A 71 49.71 -25.58 0.29
CA SER A 71 49.37 -26.52 -0.79
C SER A 71 49.25 -25.75 -2.10
N HIS A 72 50.28 -25.74 -2.94
CA HIS A 72 50.12 -25.40 -4.36
C HIS A 72 49.64 -26.67 -5.07
N ARG A 73 48.36 -26.73 -5.43
CA ARG A 73 47.83 -27.67 -6.41
C ARG A 73 47.14 -26.86 -7.51
N LYS A 74 47.27 -27.31 -8.75
CA LYS A 74 46.68 -26.63 -9.91
C LYS A 74 45.17 -26.42 -9.68
N ASN A 75 44.68 -25.20 -9.92
CA ASN A 75 43.28 -24.73 -9.81
C ASN A 75 42.75 -24.34 -8.41
N THR A 76 43.59 -24.01 -7.43
CA THR A 76 43.11 -23.28 -6.24
C THR A 76 44.26 -22.50 -5.58
N ASP A 77 44.35 -21.20 -5.88
CA ASP A 77 45.34 -20.32 -5.25
C ASP A 77 44.75 -19.62 -4.03
N ILE A 78 45.35 -19.83 -2.86
CA ILE A 78 44.94 -19.14 -1.63
C ILE A 78 45.85 -17.92 -1.47
N VAL A 79 45.31 -16.74 -1.78
CA VAL A 79 46.05 -15.48 -1.68
C VAL A 79 45.82 -14.89 -0.29
N SER A 80 46.78 -15.11 0.62
CA SER A 80 46.82 -14.39 1.89
C SER A 80 47.32 -12.97 1.66
N LEU A 81 46.47 -11.97 1.85
CA LEU A 81 46.87 -10.56 1.87
C LEU A 81 47.66 -10.28 3.16
N TYR A 82 48.97 -10.51 3.13
CA TYR A 82 49.90 -9.93 4.11
C TYR A 82 50.87 -9.00 3.39
N SER A 83 50.84 -7.73 3.77
CA SER A 83 51.94 -6.81 3.51
C SER A 83 53.14 -7.27 4.34
N GLU A 84 54.18 -7.75 3.67
CA GLU A 84 55.48 -7.98 4.29
C GLU A 84 56.00 -6.64 4.85
N LYS A 85 56.04 -6.52 6.17
CA LYS A 85 56.94 -5.54 6.81
C LYS A 85 58.38 -5.98 6.53
N PRO A 86 59.30 -5.06 6.22
CA PRO A 86 60.67 -5.40 5.87
C PRO A 86 61.33 -6.19 7.00
N SER A 87 61.88 -7.34 6.62
CA SER A 87 62.75 -8.16 7.43
C SER A 87 63.92 -7.33 7.92
N LYS A 88 63.95 -7.02 9.22
CA LYS A 88 65.24 -6.83 9.89
C LYS A 88 65.91 -8.20 9.92
N GLU A 89 66.84 -8.41 8.99
CA GLU A 89 67.92 -9.39 9.16
C GLU A 89 68.53 -9.16 10.55
N LYS A 90 68.20 -10.04 11.49
CA LYS A 90 69.08 -10.24 12.62
C LYS A 90 70.29 -10.95 12.06
N ASN A 91 71.32 -10.16 11.72
CA ASN A 91 72.68 -10.66 11.74
C ASN A 91 72.85 -11.40 13.07
N ILE A 92 72.98 -12.72 12.99
CA ILE A 92 73.30 -13.58 14.11
C ILE A 92 74.75 -13.25 14.46
N PHE A 93 74.94 -12.22 15.29
CA PHE A 93 76.12 -12.16 16.13
C PHE A 93 76.05 -13.40 17.03
N LYS A 94 76.79 -14.45 16.65
CA LYS A 94 77.17 -15.52 17.56
C LYS A 94 78.08 -14.87 18.61
N ALA A 95 77.49 -14.26 19.63
CA ALA A 95 78.19 -14.06 20.88
C ALA A 95 78.50 -15.45 21.44
N PRO A 96 79.75 -15.78 21.79
CA PRO A 96 79.99 -16.99 22.55
C PRO A 96 79.21 -16.84 23.87
N LEU A 97 78.34 -17.81 24.17
CA LEU A 97 77.89 -18.01 25.55
C LEU A 97 79.13 -18.40 26.35
N ILE A 98 79.84 -17.40 26.85
CA ILE A 98 80.67 -17.57 28.04
C ILE A 98 79.65 -17.66 29.17
N PHE A 99 79.21 -18.88 29.49
CA PHE A 99 78.69 -19.16 30.81
C PHE A 99 79.85 -18.92 31.77
N PRO A 100 79.82 -17.91 32.68
CA PRO A 100 80.70 -17.97 33.81
C PRO A 100 80.27 -19.19 34.62
N THR A 101 81.12 -20.21 34.59
CA THR A 101 81.08 -21.35 35.50
C THR A 101 81.33 -20.81 36.92
N ILE A 102 80.31 -20.19 37.50
CA ILE A 102 80.27 -19.75 38.89
C ILE A 102 78.90 -20.18 39.43
N LEU A 103 78.66 -21.50 39.45
CA LEU A 103 77.81 -22.11 40.47
C LEU A 103 78.64 -22.16 41.76
N LYS A 104 78.91 -20.99 42.32
CA LYS A 104 79.41 -20.86 43.68
C LYS A 104 78.18 -20.85 44.56
N GLN A 105 77.80 -22.03 45.04
CA GLN A 105 77.05 -22.27 46.28
C GLN A 105 76.18 -21.08 46.74
N ILE A 106 75.20 -20.68 45.93
CA ILE A 106 74.14 -19.80 46.40
C ILE A 106 73.25 -20.74 47.21
N ASN A 107 73.18 -20.51 48.52
CA ASN A 107 72.30 -21.25 49.41
C ASN A 107 70.92 -21.39 48.73
N GLY A 108 70.34 -22.59 48.70
CA GLY A 108 69.02 -22.85 48.08
C GLY A 108 67.88 -21.99 48.65
N LYS A 109 68.17 -21.20 49.70
CA LYS A 109 67.31 -20.17 50.29
C LYS A 109 67.34 -18.83 49.52
N ASP A 110 68.50 -18.41 49.01
CA ASP A 110 68.66 -17.10 48.36
C ASP A 110 68.17 -17.09 46.90
N MET A 111 68.31 -18.20 46.19
CA MET A 111 67.78 -18.36 44.83
C MET A 111 66.24 -18.47 44.80
N LYS A 112 65.64 -19.08 45.84
CA LYS A 112 64.18 -19.08 46.02
C LYS A 112 63.63 -17.68 46.26
N ASN A 113 64.33 -16.87 47.06
CA ASN A 113 63.93 -15.48 47.33
C ASN A 113 64.00 -14.62 46.07
N PHE A 114 65.01 -14.78 45.21
CA PHE A 114 65.12 -14.03 43.96
C PHE A 114 64.02 -14.38 42.94
N ILE A 115 63.66 -15.66 42.84
CA ILE A 115 62.56 -16.13 41.99
C ILE A 115 61.22 -15.61 42.51
N LEU A 116 61.00 -15.60 43.83
CA LEU A 116 59.80 -15.03 44.47
C LEU A 116 59.66 -13.52 44.21
N ILE A 117 60.76 -12.76 44.27
CA ILE A 117 60.76 -11.32 43.97
C ILE A 117 60.44 -11.08 42.48
N PHE A 118 61.04 -11.86 41.58
CA PHE A 118 60.79 -11.71 40.14
C PHE A 118 59.36 -12.11 39.75
N LEU A 119 58.81 -13.18 40.33
CA LEU A 119 57.40 -13.54 40.15
C LEU A 119 56.48 -12.45 40.71
N GLY A 120 56.79 -11.90 41.89
CA GLY A 120 56.04 -10.80 42.48
C GLY A 120 56.04 -9.55 41.60
N ALA A 121 57.21 -9.18 41.06
CA ALA A 121 57.36 -8.04 40.15
C ALA A 121 56.65 -8.28 38.81
N SER A 122 56.73 -9.48 38.25
CA SER A 122 56.04 -9.86 37.02
C SER A 122 54.52 -9.85 37.19
N LEU A 123 54.01 -10.33 38.33
CA LEU A 123 52.59 -10.27 38.66
C LEU A 123 52.11 -8.82 38.84
N LEU A 124 52.89 -7.99 39.53
CA LEU A 124 52.62 -6.54 39.64
C LEU A 124 52.60 -5.84 38.28
N PHE A 125 53.54 -6.18 37.39
CA PHE A 125 53.61 -5.63 36.05
C PHE A 125 52.42 -6.10 35.18
N PHE A 126 52.03 -7.36 35.29
CA PHE A 126 50.86 -7.90 34.60
C PHE A 126 49.56 -7.24 35.11
N ILE A 127 49.43 -7.08 36.43
CA ILE A 127 48.32 -6.34 37.05
C ILE A 127 48.28 -4.91 36.53
N LEU A 128 49.43 -4.22 36.43
CA LEU A 128 49.50 -2.85 35.89
C LEU A 128 49.06 -2.77 34.41
N ILE A 129 49.45 -3.75 33.59
CA ILE A 129 49.03 -3.85 32.19
C ILE A 129 47.53 -4.12 32.09
N VAL A 130 47.00 -5.04 32.90
CA VAL A 130 45.55 -5.35 32.89
C VAL A 130 44.74 -4.16 33.39
N LEU A 131 45.18 -3.46 34.44
CA LEU A 131 44.50 -2.28 34.98
C LEU A 131 44.41 -1.13 33.96
N THR A 132 45.42 -0.98 33.10
CA THR A 132 45.42 0.01 32.00
C THR A 132 44.65 -0.48 30.78
N SER A 133 44.70 -1.79 30.50
CA SER A 133 44.06 -2.46 29.36
C SER A 133 42.61 -2.84 29.56
N VAL A 134 41.92 -2.40 30.63
CA VAL A 134 40.46 -2.60 30.81
C VAL A 134 39.70 -1.27 30.81
N SER A 135 40.39 -0.14 30.69
CA SER A 135 39.77 1.19 30.67
C SER A 135 38.77 1.36 29.53
N GLN A 136 37.60 1.91 29.86
CA GLN A 136 36.49 2.26 28.94
C GLN A 136 35.94 3.65 29.32
N ALA A 137 35.50 4.40 28.31
CA ALA A 137 34.83 5.69 28.50
C ALA A 137 33.50 5.70 27.75
N ARG A 138 32.42 6.05 28.43
CA ARG A 138 31.12 6.35 27.82
C ARG A 138 30.82 7.83 28.03
N ILE A 139 30.56 8.53 26.93
CA ILE A 139 30.32 9.97 26.94
C ILE A 139 28.92 10.20 26.40
N ARG A 140 28.08 10.85 27.20
CA ARG A 140 26.77 11.32 26.76
C ARG A 140 26.88 12.80 26.45
N ILE A 141 26.55 13.17 25.22
CA ILE A 141 26.56 14.56 24.75
C ILE A 141 25.12 14.98 24.53
N PHE A 142 24.74 16.10 25.15
CA PHE A 142 23.47 16.78 24.96
C PHE A 142 23.76 17.98 24.04
N PRO A 143 23.37 17.90 22.76
CA PRO A 143 23.60 18.98 21.81
C PRO A 143 22.71 20.18 22.12
N HIS A 144 23.16 21.38 21.73
CA HIS A 144 22.33 22.57 21.83
C HIS A 144 21.08 22.42 20.94
N LYS A 145 19.93 22.82 21.48
CA LYS A 145 18.65 22.77 20.75
C LYS A 145 18.26 24.15 20.26
N ASN A 146 17.78 24.20 19.02
CA ASN A 146 17.27 25.42 18.41
C ASN A 146 15.84 25.18 17.95
N ASP A 147 14.97 26.17 18.08
CA ASP A 147 13.62 26.08 17.52
C ASP A 147 13.66 26.45 16.04
N PHE A 148 12.85 25.77 15.23
CA PHE A 148 12.68 26.11 13.81
C PHE A 148 11.20 26.24 13.44
N SER A 149 10.96 27.05 12.42
CA SER A 149 9.65 27.21 11.79
C SER A 149 9.84 27.34 10.30
N ILE A 150 9.21 26.45 9.53
CA ILE A 150 9.26 26.44 8.08
C ILE A 150 7.85 26.52 7.51
N ASN A 151 7.74 27.12 6.33
CA ASN A 151 6.52 27.13 5.54
C ASN A 151 6.88 26.94 4.07
N ILE A 152 6.67 25.73 3.55
CA ILE A 152 7.16 25.32 2.24
C ILE A 152 6.03 24.76 1.38
N PRO A 153 5.93 25.17 0.09
CA PRO A 153 5.02 24.53 -0.84
C PRO A 153 5.54 23.13 -1.21
N VAL A 154 4.66 22.15 -1.21
CA VAL A 154 4.95 20.78 -1.63
C VAL A 154 3.84 20.23 -2.50
N THR A 155 4.17 19.17 -3.23
CA THR A 155 3.19 18.39 -3.99
C THR A 155 3.21 16.94 -3.53
N ILE A 156 2.04 16.37 -3.28
CA ILE A 156 1.88 14.94 -3.05
C ILE A 156 1.40 14.31 -4.35
N SER A 157 2.07 13.26 -4.82
CA SER A 157 1.77 12.63 -6.11
C SER A 157 1.89 11.11 -6.03
N ASP A 158 1.02 10.43 -6.79
CA ASP A 158 1.05 8.97 -6.96
C ASP A 158 2.06 8.48 -8.03
N LYS A 159 2.77 9.41 -8.67
CA LYS A 159 3.73 9.12 -9.74
C LYS A 159 5.14 8.80 -9.23
N ILE A 160 5.40 9.05 -7.95
CA ILE A 160 6.70 8.83 -7.31
C ILE A 160 6.55 7.85 -6.14
N THR A 161 7.60 7.06 -5.91
CA THR A 161 7.64 6.09 -4.80
C THR A 161 8.57 6.52 -3.67
N GLU A 162 9.43 7.51 -3.92
CA GLU A 162 10.41 8.03 -2.98
C GLU A 162 10.32 9.56 -2.96
N ILE A 163 10.74 10.16 -1.84
CA ILE A 163 10.69 11.61 -1.64
C ILE A 163 11.66 12.30 -2.62
N ASP A 164 11.15 13.28 -3.36
CA ASP A 164 11.95 14.17 -4.20
C ASP A 164 12.11 15.52 -3.52
N GLU A 165 13.25 15.71 -2.85
CA GLU A 165 13.53 16.93 -2.10
C GLU A 165 13.74 18.16 -3.01
N VAL A 166 14.32 17.95 -4.19
CA VAL A 166 14.69 19.04 -5.12
C VAL A 166 13.44 19.72 -5.66
N TYR A 167 12.43 18.93 -6.01
CA TYR A 167 11.15 19.42 -6.53
C TYR A 167 10.05 19.54 -5.46
N GLY A 168 10.33 19.15 -4.21
CA GLY A 168 9.38 19.22 -3.11
C GLY A 168 8.20 18.27 -3.28
N ILE A 169 8.45 17.06 -3.77
CA ILE A 169 7.40 16.07 -4.06
C ILE A 169 7.46 14.92 -3.05
N ILE A 170 6.32 14.62 -2.44
CA ILE A 170 6.14 13.56 -1.43
C ILE A 170 5.29 12.44 -2.06
N PRO A 171 5.65 11.15 -1.86
CA PRO A 171 4.87 10.05 -2.38
C PRO A 171 3.47 9.98 -1.75
N GLY A 172 2.47 9.76 -2.60
CA GLY A 172 1.08 9.53 -2.21
C GLY A 172 0.48 8.33 -2.95
N GLU A 173 -0.71 7.92 -2.53
CA GLU A 173 -1.47 6.84 -3.15
C GLU A 173 -2.83 7.38 -3.58
N SER A 174 -3.16 7.20 -4.87
CA SER A 174 -4.46 7.57 -5.42
C SER A 174 -5.50 6.54 -5.00
N ILE A 175 -6.56 7.01 -4.36
CA ILE A 175 -7.63 6.17 -3.82
C ILE A 175 -8.92 6.47 -4.57
N GLN A 176 -9.51 5.42 -5.14
CA GLN A 176 -10.78 5.48 -5.82
C GLN A 176 -11.74 4.49 -5.17
N ILE A 177 -12.87 5.00 -4.69
CA ILE A 177 -13.90 4.20 -4.02
C ILE A 177 -15.23 4.49 -4.71
N GLU A 178 -15.93 3.44 -5.10
CA GLU A 178 -17.28 3.51 -5.65
C GLU A 178 -18.20 2.62 -4.82
N LYS A 179 -19.32 3.19 -4.37
CA LYS A 179 -20.37 2.46 -3.64
C LYS A 179 -21.74 2.80 -4.20
N ILE A 180 -22.57 1.78 -4.33
CA ILE A 180 -23.96 1.92 -4.77
C ILE A 180 -24.85 1.54 -3.60
N VAL A 181 -25.69 2.47 -3.17
CA VAL A 181 -26.71 2.24 -2.14
C VAL A 181 -28.06 2.38 -2.79
N SER A 182 -28.96 1.43 -2.51
CA SER A 182 -30.31 1.46 -3.04
C SER A 182 -31.30 0.90 -2.03
N LYS A 183 -32.41 1.62 -1.86
CA LYS A 183 -33.45 1.31 -0.87
C LYS A 183 -34.84 1.49 -1.45
N THR A 184 -35.77 0.74 -0.87
CA THR A 184 -37.20 0.83 -1.16
C THR A 184 -37.89 1.63 -0.07
N PHE A 185 -38.82 2.49 -0.49
CA PHE A 185 -39.62 3.39 0.33
C PHE A 185 -41.10 3.22 -0.02
N VAL A 186 -41.97 3.62 0.89
CA VAL A 186 -43.43 3.56 0.71
C VAL A 186 -43.93 4.92 0.21
N SER A 187 -44.81 4.90 -0.77
CA SER A 187 -45.49 6.09 -1.32
C SER A 187 -46.64 6.52 -0.42
N ASN A 188 -46.68 7.80 -0.02
CA ASN A 188 -47.74 8.33 0.83
C ASN A 188 -48.82 9.11 0.06
N GLY A 189 -48.57 9.41 -1.22
CA GLY A 189 -49.53 10.12 -2.06
C GLY A 189 -50.64 9.21 -2.57
N GLU A 190 -51.83 9.78 -2.74
CA GLU A 190 -52.92 9.17 -3.49
C GLU A 190 -53.26 10.03 -4.71
N LYS A 191 -53.56 9.39 -5.84
CA LYS A 191 -54.07 10.06 -7.03
C LYS A 191 -55.24 9.28 -7.60
N ASP A 192 -56.27 9.99 -8.04
CA ASP A 192 -57.35 9.40 -8.82
C ASP A 192 -56.80 8.99 -10.20
N VAL A 193 -56.85 7.69 -10.49
CA VAL A 193 -56.35 7.08 -11.71
C VAL A 193 -57.52 6.54 -12.51
N PHE A 194 -57.57 6.93 -13.78
CA PHE A 194 -58.56 6.48 -14.75
C PHE A 194 -57.82 5.78 -15.89
N GLN A 195 -57.69 4.46 -15.81
CA GLN A 195 -57.01 3.65 -16.83
C GLN A 195 -58.02 2.82 -17.63
N LYS A 196 -57.80 2.76 -18.93
CA LYS A 196 -58.58 1.98 -19.88
C LYS A 196 -57.92 0.64 -20.10
N ALA A 197 -58.69 -0.44 -20.01
CA ALA A 197 -58.17 -1.77 -20.29
C ALA A 197 -57.68 -1.88 -21.74
N ARG A 198 -56.61 -2.64 -21.92
CA ARG A 198 -56.02 -2.94 -23.22
C ARG A 198 -55.98 -4.44 -23.42
N GLY A 199 -56.03 -4.83 -24.68
CA GLY A 199 -55.90 -6.22 -25.08
C GLY A 199 -55.78 -6.35 -26.58
N LYS A 200 -55.60 -7.59 -27.03
CA LYS A 200 -55.51 -7.94 -28.44
C LYS A 200 -56.73 -8.74 -28.86
N ILE A 201 -57.24 -8.44 -30.04
CA ILE A 201 -58.29 -9.23 -30.69
C ILE A 201 -57.82 -9.69 -32.05
N ILE A 202 -58.25 -10.87 -32.46
CA ILE A 202 -58.13 -11.37 -33.81
C ILE A 202 -59.45 -11.09 -34.51
N ILE A 203 -59.41 -10.25 -35.54
CA ILE A 203 -60.58 -9.90 -36.36
C ILE A 203 -60.67 -10.88 -37.52
N TYR A 204 -61.86 -11.41 -37.75
CA TYR A 204 -62.17 -12.36 -38.82
C TYR A 204 -63.10 -11.74 -39.85
N ASN A 205 -62.74 -11.88 -41.12
CA ASN A 205 -63.60 -11.68 -42.27
C ASN A 205 -64.07 -13.04 -42.78
N ASN A 206 -65.28 -13.44 -42.39
CA ASN A 206 -65.99 -14.61 -42.92
C ASN A 206 -67.18 -14.19 -43.79
N PHE A 207 -67.08 -13.04 -44.45
CA PHE A 207 -68.16 -12.45 -45.24
C PHE A 207 -67.86 -12.41 -46.74
N SER A 208 -66.71 -11.87 -47.13
CA SER A 208 -66.39 -11.62 -48.54
C SER A 208 -64.94 -11.93 -48.90
N THR A 209 -64.72 -12.25 -50.17
CA THR A 209 -63.41 -12.38 -50.82
C THR A 209 -62.78 -11.02 -51.15
N SER A 210 -63.16 -9.97 -50.42
CA SER A 210 -62.60 -8.62 -50.54
C SER A 210 -62.06 -8.19 -49.18
N SER A 211 -60.93 -7.51 -49.17
CA SER A 211 -60.42 -6.90 -47.93
C SER A 211 -61.39 -5.83 -47.38
N GLN A 212 -61.36 -5.62 -46.07
CA GLN A 212 -62.18 -4.62 -45.38
C GLN A 212 -61.28 -3.70 -44.56
N VAL A 213 -61.27 -2.42 -44.95
CA VAL A 213 -60.58 -1.38 -44.17
C VAL A 213 -61.44 -1.01 -42.96
N LEU A 214 -60.84 -1.01 -41.77
CA LEU A 214 -61.42 -0.49 -40.54
C LEU A 214 -60.63 0.74 -40.11
N ILE A 215 -61.32 1.85 -39.91
CA ILE A 215 -60.70 3.10 -39.47
C ILE A 215 -60.29 3.02 -38.00
N ALA A 216 -59.29 3.80 -37.59
CA ALA A 216 -59.01 3.98 -36.17
C ALA A 216 -60.30 4.37 -35.43
N THR A 217 -60.44 3.89 -34.19
CA THR A 217 -61.63 4.04 -33.32
C THR A 217 -62.88 3.22 -33.68
N THR A 218 -62.79 2.31 -34.66
CA THR A 218 -63.86 1.32 -34.96
C THR A 218 -64.23 0.55 -33.70
N ARG A 219 -65.54 0.42 -33.43
CA ARG A 219 -66.07 -0.18 -32.21
C ARG A 219 -66.21 -1.70 -32.35
N PHE A 220 -65.78 -2.40 -31.31
CA PHE A 220 -65.96 -3.83 -31.08
C PHE A 220 -66.71 -4.00 -29.76
N GLN A 221 -67.82 -4.72 -29.76
CA GLN A 221 -68.72 -4.86 -28.62
C GLN A 221 -68.78 -6.31 -28.17
N THR A 222 -68.57 -6.56 -26.88
CA THR A 222 -68.74 -7.89 -26.26
C THR A 222 -70.23 -8.24 -26.10
N PRO A 223 -70.59 -9.50 -25.82
CA PRO A 223 -71.97 -9.90 -25.52
C PRO A 223 -72.57 -9.11 -24.34
N GLU A 224 -71.75 -8.74 -23.36
CA GLU A 224 -72.13 -7.95 -22.18
C GLU A 224 -72.28 -6.45 -22.49
N GLY A 225 -71.99 -6.04 -23.72
CA GLY A 225 -72.17 -4.67 -24.20
C GLY A 225 -70.97 -3.76 -23.97
N LEU A 226 -69.82 -4.28 -23.54
CA LEU A 226 -68.60 -3.51 -23.35
C LEU A 226 -67.95 -3.20 -24.69
N VAL A 227 -67.59 -1.93 -24.90
CA VAL A 227 -67.05 -1.44 -26.18
C VAL A 227 -65.54 -1.23 -26.08
N PHE A 228 -64.83 -1.77 -27.07
CA PHE A 228 -63.40 -1.60 -27.29
C PHE A 228 -63.17 -1.01 -28.68
N ARG A 229 -62.04 -0.34 -28.86
CA ARG A 229 -61.71 0.39 -30.08
C ARG A 229 -60.31 0.10 -30.54
N ILE A 230 -60.16 -0.10 -31.84
CA ILE A 230 -58.82 -0.19 -32.46
C ILE A 230 -58.14 1.18 -32.43
N THR A 231 -56.85 1.20 -32.11
CA THR A 231 -56.06 2.44 -31.98
C THR A 231 -55.51 2.92 -33.32
N LYS A 232 -55.32 2.00 -34.26
CA LYS A 232 -54.79 2.24 -35.61
C LYS A 232 -55.77 1.72 -36.65
N ALA A 233 -55.80 2.37 -37.81
CA ALA A 233 -56.54 1.83 -38.95
C ALA A 233 -55.91 0.49 -39.37
N THR A 234 -56.73 -0.49 -39.71
CA THR A 234 -56.29 -1.83 -40.06
C THR A 234 -57.05 -2.32 -41.29
N VAL A 235 -56.42 -3.19 -42.07
CA VAL A 235 -57.06 -3.83 -43.23
C VAL A 235 -57.23 -5.29 -42.90
N VAL A 236 -58.48 -5.73 -42.75
CA VAL A 236 -58.80 -7.14 -42.56
C VAL A 236 -58.68 -7.83 -43.92
N PRO A 237 -57.83 -8.87 -44.05
CA PRO A 237 -57.66 -9.60 -45.30
C PRO A 237 -58.98 -10.17 -45.83
N GLU A 238 -59.01 -10.45 -47.13
CA GLU A 238 -60.09 -11.20 -47.75
C GLU A 238 -60.20 -12.63 -47.20
N ALA A 239 -61.42 -13.17 -47.23
CA ALA A 239 -61.62 -14.59 -47.02
C ALA A 239 -61.17 -15.38 -48.26
N ILE A 240 -60.50 -16.50 -48.06
CA ILE A 240 -60.03 -17.38 -49.14
C ILE A 240 -61.04 -18.51 -49.32
N GLN A 241 -61.54 -18.69 -50.54
CA GLN A 241 -62.44 -19.78 -50.87
C GLN A 241 -61.64 -21.04 -51.21
N GLU A 242 -61.69 -22.05 -50.34
CA GLU A 242 -61.10 -23.37 -50.54
C GLU A 242 -62.23 -24.38 -50.83
N GLY A 243 -62.64 -24.47 -52.10
CA GLY A 243 -63.77 -25.32 -52.52
C GLY A 243 -65.13 -24.80 -52.03
N GLU A 244 -65.88 -25.63 -51.29
CA GLU A 244 -67.15 -25.26 -50.66
C GLU A 244 -67.00 -24.59 -49.29
N LYS A 245 -65.77 -24.48 -48.75
CA LYS A 245 -65.49 -23.90 -47.43
C LYS A 245 -64.80 -22.54 -47.57
N LEU A 246 -65.31 -21.56 -46.84
CA LEU A 246 -64.70 -20.23 -46.74
C LEU A 246 -63.72 -20.20 -45.57
N LYS A 247 -62.43 -19.97 -45.84
CA LYS A 247 -61.42 -19.75 -44.82
C LYS A 247 -61.38 -18.26 -44.48
N PRO A 248 -61.73 -17.85 -43.24
CA PRO A 248 -61.79 -16.44 -42.91
C PRO A 248 -60.43 -15.77 -43.02
N GLY A 249 -60.40 -14.57 -43.60
CA GLY A 249 -59.25 -13.68 -43.49
C GLY A 249 -59.13 -13.21 -42.05
N GLN A 250 -57.91 -13.17 -41.49
CA GLN A 250 -57.71 -12.80 -40.09
C GLN A 250 -56.55 -11.83 -39.89
N ILE A 251 -56.66 -10.96 -38.88
CA ILE A 251 -55.60 -10.06 -38.45
C ILE A 251 -55.69 -9.82 -36.93
N GLU A 252 -54.55 -9.87 -36.24
CA GLU A 252 -54.44 -9.49 -34.83
C GLU A 252 -54.25 -7.98 -34.71
N VAL A 253 -55.03 -7.33 -33.84
CA VAL A 253 -54.92 -5.90 -33.56
C VAL A 253 -55.06 -5.59 -32.09
N GLU A 254 -54.40 -4.52 -31.65
CA GLU A 254 -54.55 -3.96 -30.32
C GLU A 254 -55.80 -3.08 -30.23
N VAL A 255 -56.54 -3.27 -29.15
CA VAL A 255 -57.73 -2.49 -28.82
C VAL A 255 -57.64 -1.91 -27.41
N VAL A 256 -58.35 -0.80 -27.22
CA VAL A 256 -58.45 -0.09 -25.95
C VAL A 256 -59.93 0.07 -25.60
N ALA A 257 -60.28 -0.09 -24.33
CA ALA A 257 -61.63 0.13 -23.83
C ALA A 257 -62.15 1.54 -24.16
N ASP A 258 -63.46 1.67 -24.41
CA ASP A 258 -64.10 2.97 -24.65
C ASP A 258 -64.03 3.86 -23.40
N ARG A 259 -64.18 3.26 -22.22
CA ARG A 259 -64.12 3.93 -20.91
C ARG A 259 -63.07 3.29 -19.99
N ALA A 260 -62.69 4.02 -18.96
CA ALA A 260 -61.89 3.46 -17.87
C ALA A 260 -62.78 2.62 -16.97
N GLY A 261 -62.18 1.68 -16.22
CA GLY A 261 -62.90 0.86 -15.25
C GLY A 261 -62.46 -0.59 -15.23
N GLU A 262 -62.56 -1.23 -14.06
CA GLU A 262 -62.21 -2.64 -13.88
C GLU A 262 -63.15 -3.57 -14.63
N GLU A 263 -64.37 -3.12 -14.95
CA GLU A 263 -65.35 -3.86 -15.72
C GLU A 263 -64.87 -4.18 -17.16
N TYR A 264 -63.86 -3.45 -17.66
CA TYR A 264 -63.25 -3.71 -18.97
C TYR A 264 -62.08 -4.71 -18.91
N ASN A 265 -61.70 -5.21 -17.73
CA ASN A 265 -60.75 -6.31 -17.56
C ASN A 265 -61.47 -7.66 -17.78
N ILE A 266 -61.71 -8.00 -19.04
CA ILE A 266 -62.50 -9.16 -19.44
C ILE A 266 -61.63 -10.38 -19.75
N GLU A 267 -62.18 -11.57 -19.50
CA GLU A 267 -61.62 -12.85 -19.98
C GLU A 267 -61.78 -12.98 -21.51
N PRO A 268 -61.08 -13.94 -22.15
CA PRO A 268 -61.21 -14.22 -23.58
C PRO A 268 -62.67 -14.37 -24.02
N THR A 269 -63.10 -13.57 -25.01
CA THR A 269 -64.49 -13.51 -25.48
C THR A 269 -64.58 -13.17 -26.96
N GLU A 270 -65.80 -13.22 -27.49
CA GLU A 270 -66.11 -12.81 -28.86
C GLU A 270 -66.59 -11.36 -28.93
N PHE A 271 -66.39 -10.70 -30.06
CA PHE A 271 -66.78 -9.32 -30.29
C PHE A 271 -67.52 -9.19 -31.61
N LYS A 272 -68.54 -8.34 -31.62
CA LYS A 272 -69.25 -7.91 -32.84
C LYS A 272 -68.88 -6.48 -33.18
N ILE A 273 -69.07 -6.10 -34.44
CA ILE A 273 -68.81 -4.73 -34.93
C ILE A 273 -70.16 -4.01 -35.04
N PRO A 274 -70.55 -3.16 -34.07
CA PRO A 274 -71.87 -2.54 -34.06
C PRO A 274 -72.11 -1.64 -35.27
N GLY A 275 -71.05 -1.07 -35.85
CA GLY A 275 -71.13 -0.25 -37.06
C GLY A 275 -71.60 -0.99 -38.31
N PHE A 276 -71.66 -2.32 -38.28
CA PHE A 276 -72.20 -3.13 -39.38
C PHE A 276 -73.65 -3.57 -39.15
N LEU A 277 -74.25 -3.26 -37.99
CA LEU A 277 -75.61 -3.64 -37.66
C LEU A 277 -76.60 -3.17 -38.74
N GLY A 278 -77.52 -4.04 -39.16
CA GLY A 278 -78.45 -3.80 -40.26
C GLY A 278 -77.90 -4.13 -41.65
N THR A 279 -76.65 -4.58 -41.76
CA THR A 279 -76.04 -5.08 -43.01
C THR A 279 -75.68 -6.57 -42.88
N LEU A 280 -75.55 -7.26 -44.02
CA LEU A 280 -75.09 -8.65 -44.04
C LEU A 280 -73.67 -8.84 -43.47
N LYS A 281 -72.86 -7.76 -43.46
CA LYS A 281 -71.50 -7.76 -42.87
C LYS A 281 -71.52 -8.06 -41.37
N TYR A 282 -72.60 -7.73 -40.66
CA TYR A 282 -72.69 -7.96 -39.22
C TYR A 282 -72.62 -9.45 -38.83
N GLN A 283 -73.10 -10.32 -39.72
CA GLN A 283 -73.08 -11.76 -39.51
C GLN A 283 -71.70 -12.36 -39.82
N GLY A 284 -71.05 -11.88 -40.88
CA GLY A 284 -69.78 -12.43 -41.36
C GLY A 284 -68.50 -11.81 -40.78
N PHE A 285 -68.55 -10.61 -40.19
CA PHE A 285 -67.41 -10.03 -39.48
C PHE A 285 -67.57 -10.16 -37.96
N TYR A 286 -66.53 -10.67 -37.30
CA TYR A 286 -66.46 -10.79 -35.85
C TYR A 286 -65.00 -10.72 -35.40
N ALA A 287 -64.76 -10.59 -34.10
CA ALA A 287 -63.42 -10.73 -33.54
C ALA A 287 -63.44 -11.62 -32.30
N LYS A 288 -62.28 -12.15 -31.92
CA LYS A 288 -62.11 -12.95 -30.71
C LYS A 288 -60.86 -12.51 -29.98
N SER A 289 -60.91 -12.44 -28.66
CA SER A 289 -59.70 -12.37 -27.84
C SER A 289 -59.28 -13.78 -27.42
N VAL A 290 -57.97 -14.02 -27.39
CA VAL A 290 -57.37 -15.27 -26.88
C VAL A 290 -56.76 -15.02 -25.50
N GLU A 291 -56.29 -13.80 -25.26
CA GLU A 291 -55.73 -13.34 -23.99
C GLU A 291 -56.74 -12.47 -23.24
N LYS A 292 -56.63 -12.45 -21.91
CA LYS A 292 -57.42 -11.57 -21.06
C LYS A 292 -57.04 -10.11 -21.26
N PHE A 293 -58.00 -9.22 -21.06
CA PHE A 293 -57.79 -7.79 -21.07
C PHE A 293 -57.41 -7.32 -19.67
N SER A 294 -56.49 -6.36 -19.60
CA SER A 294 -56.00 -5.84 -18.32
C SER A 294 -55.67 -4.35 -18.37
N GLY A 295 -55.51 -3.74 -17.19
CA GLY A 295 -55.16 -2.33 -17.04
C GLY A 295 -56.35 -1.37 -17.00
N GLY A 296 -57.59 -1.87 -16.95
CA GLY A 296 -58.77 -1.06 -16.63
C GLY A 296 -58.84 -0.80 -15.13
N PHE A 297 -58.90 0.47 -14.72
CA PHE A 297 -58.98 0.84 -13.30
C PHE A 297 -59.63 2.22 -13.14
N ILE A 298 -60.52 2.36 -12.15
CA ILE A 298 -61.04 3.64 -11.65
C ILE A 298 -60.93 3.60 -10.13
N GLY A 299 -60.09 4.48 -9.58
CA GLY A 299 -59.97 4.59 -8.13
C GLY A 299 -58.74 5.37 -7.72
N LYS A 300 -58.48 5.36 -6.42
CA LYS A 300 -57.27 5.94 -5.83
C LYS A 300 -56.13 4.94 -5.96
N ALA A 301 -55.02 5.39 -6.53
CA ALA A 301 -53.77 4.63 -6.55
C ALA A 301 -52.68 5.40 -5.80
N SER A 302 -51.79 4.66 -5.14
CA SER A 302 -50.60 5.24 -4.51
C SER A 302 -49.67 5.84 -5.56
N ILE A 303 -49.18 7.04 -5.30
CA ILE A 303 -48.27 7.77 -6.18
C ILE A 303 -47.08 8.29 -5.39
N VAL A 304 -45.90 8.22 -5.99
CA VAL A 304 -44.69 8.79 -5.41
C VAL A 304 -44.81 10.31 -5.45
N THR A 305 -44.94 10.94 -4.28
CA THR A 305 -44.98 12.41 -4.21
C THR A 305 -43.57 12.99 -4.32
N LYS A 306 -43.48 14.30 -4.63
CA LYS A 306 -42.18 15.00 -4.63
C LYS A 306 -41.55 14.99 -3.23
N GLU A 307 -42.36 15.12 -2.19
CA GLU A 307 -41.88 15.12 -0.80
C GLU A 307 -41.33 13.74 -0.38
N ASP A 308 -42.02 12.65 -0.76
CA ASP A 308 -41.54 11.28 -0.52
C ASP A 308 -40.20 11.05 -1.22
N MET A 309 -40.08 11.52 -2.48
CA MET A 309 -38.84 11.42 -3.25
C MET A 309 -37.71 12.22 -2.61
N GLU A 310 -37.93 13.48 -2.23
CA GLU A 310 -36.91 14.32 -1.60
C GLU A 310 -36.39 13.71 -0.28
N LYS A 311 -37.29 13.17 0.56
CA LYS A 311 -36.91 12.47 1.79
C LYS A 311 -36.08 11.21 1.51
N ALA A 312 -36.54 10.39 0.57
CA ALA A 312 -35.86 9.17 0.17
C ALA A 312 -34.47 9.47 -0.43
N GLU A 313 -34.35 10.47 -1.31
CA GLU A 313 -33.08 10.89 -1.88
C GLU A 313 -32.09 11.34 -0.81
N ASN A 314 -32.52 12.21 0.11
CA ASN A 314 -31.63 12.70 1.17
C ASN A 314 -31.11 11.57 2.05
N GLN A 315 -31.98 10.62 2.43
CA GLN A 315 -31.59 9.46 3.23
C GLN A 315 -30.60 8.56 2.49
N VAL A 316 -30.85 8.24 1.21
CA VAL A 316 -29.95 7.37 0.43
C VAL A 316 -28.61 8.07 0.13
N LYS A 317 -28.62 9.38 -0.15
CA LYS A 317 -27.39 10.17 -0.34
C LYS A 317 -26.51 10.17 0.91
N GLU A 318 -27.11 10.42 2.08
CA GLU A 318 -26.38 10.40 3.36
C GLU A 318 -25.76 9.02 3.63
N GLU A 319 -26.52 7.96 3.41
CA GLU A 319 -26.04 6.60 3.60
C GLU A 319 -24.92 6.22 2.63
N ALA A 320 -25.03 6.60 1.35
CA ALA A 320 -23.99 6.39 0.36
C ALA A 320 -22.68 7.11 0.75
N VAL A 321 -22.76 8.35 1.25
CA VAL A 321 -21.60 9.08 1.78
C VAL A 321 -21.01 8.39 3.02
N ASN A 322 -21.85 7.89 3.91
CA ASN A 322 -21.40 7.20 5.11
C ASN A 322 -20.70 5.86 4.79
N GLU A 323 -21.13 5.14 3.75
CA GLU A 323 -20.43 3.93 3.28
C GLU A 323 -19.02 4.26 2.75
N ILE A 324 -18.84 5.37 2.02
CA ILE A 324 -17.51 5.84 1.61
C ILE A 324 -16.64 6.16 2.83
N ARG A 325 -17.20 6.86 3.83
CA ARG A 325 -16.47 7.20 5.07
C ARG A 325 -16.02 5.96 5.85
N LYS A 326 -16.83 4.90 5.89
CA LYS A 326 -16.46 3.63 6.51
C LYS A 326 -15.25 2.98 5.83
N GLU A 327 -15.22 2.98 4.49
CA GLU A 327 -14.08 2.46 3.73
C GLU A 327 -12.81 3.29 3.97
N LEU A 328 -12.92 4.63 3.99
CA LEU A 328 -11.78 5.49 4.30
C LEU A 328 -11.21 5.23 5.71
N ALA A 329 -12.07 4.93 6.68
CA ALA A 329 -11.64 4.65 8.05
C ALA A 329 -10.81 3.35 8.19
N LEU A 330 -10.83 2.46 7.19
CA LEU A 330 -10.00 1.26 7.17
C LEU A 330 -8.52 1.56 6.82
N LEU A 331 -8.23 2.74 6.27
CA LEU A 331 -6.91 3.15 5.80
C LEU A 331 -6.06 3.75 6.92
N ILE A 332 -5.84 2.98 7.98
CA ILE A 332 -5.19 3.45 9.23
C ILE A 332 -3.77 4.02 9.08
N ASN A 333 -3.04 3.63 8.04
CA ASN A 333 -1.64 4.03 7.81
C ASN A 333 -1.50 5.26 6.91
N PHE A 334 -2.61 5.80 6.42
CA PHE A 334 -2.61 6.94 5.53
C PHE A 334 -3.38 8.11 6.13
N LYS A 335 -2.89 9.31 5.84
CA LYS A 335 -3.60 10.55 6.06
C LYS A 335 -4.28 10.98 4.78
N ILE A 336 -5.53 11.40 4.94
CA ILE A 336 -6.36 11.96 3.88
C ILE A 336 -6.86 13.30 4.40
N LEU A 337 -6.70 14.37 3.63
CA LEU A 337 -7.14 15.70 4.01
C LEU A 337 -8.62 15.87 3.64
N ASN A 338 -9.41 16.44 4.53
CA ASN A 338 -10.86 16.57 4.35
C ASN A 338 -11.22 17.38 3.10
N GLU A 339 -10.39 18.36 2.74
CA GLU A 339 -10.51 19.22 1.56
C GLU A 339 -10.41 18.44 0.25
N THR A 340 -9.88 17.23 0.28
CA THR A 340 -9.79 16.33 -0.89
C THR A 340 -10.98 15.40 -1.01
N LEU A 341 -11.89 15.39 -0.04
CA LEU A 341 -13.07 14.52 0.02
C LEU A 341 -14.24 15.13 -0.75
N ASP A 342 -14.11 15.18 -2.07
CA ASP A 342 -15.18 15.60 -2.97
C ASP A 342 -15.89 14.36 -3.54
N ILE A 343 -16.97 13.95 -2.85
CA ILE A 343 -17.78 12.77 -3.19
C ILE A 343 -18.80 13.17 -4.26
N GLU A 344 -18.67 12.58 -5.44
CA GLU A 344 -19.61 12.74 -6.55
C GLU A 344 -20.77 11.77 -6.37
N LEU A 345 -22.00 12.29 -6.42
CA LEU A 345 -23.23 11.50 -6.31
C LEU A 345 -23.93 11.45 -7.66
N GLU A 346 -24.10 10.24 -8.18
CA GLU A 346 -24.84 9.97 -9.41
C GLU A 346 -26.10 9.16 -9.10
N THR A 347 -27.21 9.47 -9.76
CA THR A 347 -28.44 8.68 -9.65
C THR A 347 -28.21 7.29 -10.26
N ALA A 348 -28.58 6.24 -9.52
CA ALA A 348 -28.62 4.85 -10.00
C ALA A 348 -30.09 4.44 -10.26
N ASP A 349 -30.37 3.14 -10.44
CA ASP A 349 -31.73 2.62 -10.67
C ASP A 349 -32.72 3.16 -9.62
N SER A 350 -33.56 4.10 -10.07
CA SER A 350 -34.49 4.86 -9.23
C SER A 350 -35.79 5.11 -9.95
N ASN A 351 -36.89 5.06 -9.21
CA ASN A 351 -38.18 5.57 -9.65
C ASN A 351 -38.18 7.09 -9.75
N THR A 352 -39.19 7.65 -10.41
CA THR A 352 -39.39 9.10 -10.52
C THR A 352 -40.62 9.57 -9.74
N ALA A 353 -40.61 10.84 -9.32
CA ALA A 353 -41.79 11.44 -8.74
C ALA A 353 -42.94 11.42 -9.77
N GLY A 354 -44.08 10.86 -9.36
CA GLY A 354 -45.23 10.63 -10.23
C GLY A 354 -45.43 9.19 -10.68
N ASP A 355 -44.46 8.30 -10.42
CA ASP A 355 -44.63 6.87 -10.62
C ASP A 355 -45.78 6.33 -9.76
N LEU A 356 -46.57 5.40 -10.33
CA LEU A 356 -47.66 4.73 -9.63
C LEU A 356 -47.12 3.48 -8.94
N GLY A 357 -47.45 3.31 -7.66
CA GLY A 357 -47.01 2.17 -6.85
C GLY A 357 -47.06 2.47 -5.36
N GLN A 358 -47.30 1.43 -4.56
CA GLN A 358 -47.23 1.52 -3.09
C GLN A 358 -45.79 1.66 -2.60
N GLU A 359 -44.84 1.13 -3.36
CA GLU A 359 -43.42 1.20 -3.06
C GLU A 359 -42.66 1.79 -4.25
N PHE A 360 -41.56 2.45 -3.95
CA PHE A 360 -40.65 2.99 -4.94
C PHE A 360 -39.21 2.83 -4.47
N ARG A 361 -38.30 2.71 -5.43
CA ARG A 361 -36.88 2.50 -5.20
C ARG A 361 -36.09 3.76 -5.50
N VAL A 362 -35.13 4.09 -4.65
CA VAL A 362 -34.16 5.16 -4.88
C VAL A 362 -32.76 4.58 -4.73
N GLY A 363 -31.89 4.88 -5.68
CA GLY A 363 -30.51 4.43 -5.72
C GLY A 363 -29.56 5.58 -6.03
N TYR A 364 -28.48 5.66 -5.27
CA TYR A 364 -27.36 6.55 -5.57
C TYR A 364 -26.05 5.79 -5.61
N ARG A 365 -25.19 6.24 -6.52
CA ARG A 365 -23.80 5.84 -6.65
C ARG A 365 -22.93 6.98 -6.13
N ALA A 366 -22.20 6.72 -5.05
CA ALA A 366 -21.18 7.60 -4.53
C ALA A 366 -19.82 7.21 -5.10
N LYS A 367 -19.14 8.16 -5.74
CA LYS A 367 -17.77 8.01 -6.22
C LYS A 367 -16.88 9.00 -5.49
N LEU A 368 -15.80 8.49 -4.93
CA LEU A 368 -14.73 9.31 -4.36
C LEU A 368 -13.44 9.00 -5.08
N LYS A 369 -12.77 10.06 -5.54
CA LYS A 369 -11.38 10.03 -5.95
C LYS A 369 -10.62 11.00 -5.06
N THR A 370 -9.60 10.52 -4.36
CA THR A 370 -8.75 11.31 -3.48
C THR A 370 -7.31 10.81 -3.55
N ILE A 371 -6.38 11.49 -2.89
CA ILE A 371 -5.01 11.05 -2.69
C ILE A 371 -4.70 10.99 -1.21
N ALA A 372 -4.10 9.89 -0.79
CA ALA A 372 -3.69 9.62 0.58
C ALA A 372 -2.16 9.61 0.67
N PHE A 373 -1.59 9.90 1.83
CA PHE A 373 -0.14 9.91 2.01
C PHE A 373 0.24 9.48 3.42
N ARG A 374 1.51 9.09 3.63
CA ARG A 374 1.99 8.68 4.95
C ARG A 374 2.56 9.89 5.68
N GLU A 375 2.13 10.10 6.93
CA GLU A 375 2.69 11.18 7.75
C GLU A 375 4.19 11.00 7.99
N ASP A 376 4.67 9.76 8.07
CA ASP A 376 6.09 9.45 8.19
C ASP A 376 6.91 9.99 7.02
N ASP A 377 6.37 9.98 5.79
CA ASP A 377 7.08 10.48 4.62
C ASP A 377 7.09 12.01 4.59
N VAL A 378 6.04 12.66 5.11
CA VAL A 378 6.04 14.12 5.34
C VAL A 378 7.07 14.51 6.41
N ALA A 379 7.13 13.77 7.52
CA ALA A 379 8.10 14.02 8.59
C ALA A 379 9.55 13.80 8.12
N LYS A 380 9.80 12.77 7.30
CA LYS A 380 11.11 12.54 6.66
C LYS A 380 11.48 13.67 5.71
N PHE A 381 10.55 14.10 4.86
CA PHE A 381 10.78 15.21 3.94
C PHE A 381 11.17 16.50 4.70
N ILE A 382 10.45 16.83 5.77
CA ILE A 382 10.78 17.98 6.63
C ILE A 382 12.18 17.81 7.25
N SER A 383 12.50 16.60 7.73
CA SER A 383 13.81 16.32 8.34
C SER A 383 14.95 16.52 7.34
N GLN A 384 14.82 15.97 6.13
CA GLN A 384 15.80 16.12 5.05
C GLN A 384 15.97 17.57 4.61
N TYR A 385 14.86 18.29 4.43
CA TYR A 385 14.87 19.70 4.02
C TYR A 385 15.60 20.60 5.02
N VAL A 386 15.38 20.39 6.32
CA VAL A 386 16.05 21.16 7.37
C VAL A 386 17.52 20.75 7.50
N GLU A 387 17.82 19.45 7.53
CA GLU A 387 19.19 18.91 7.65
C GLU A 387 20.11 19.36 6.50
N ASN A 388 19.59 19.44 5.28
CA ASN A 388 20.37 19.87 4.12
C ASN A 388 20.54 21.39 4.03
N SER A 389 19.62 22.16 4.63
CA SER A 389 19.70 23.63 4.61
C SER A 389 20.53 24.20 5.76
N GLN A 390 20.57 23.51 6.89
CA GLN A 390 21.28 23.90 8.10
C GLN A 390 21.83 22.60 8.69
N ASP A 391 23.15 22.45 8.85
CA ASP A 391 23.85 21.25 9.37
C ASP A 391 23.43 20.90 10.83
N LEU A 392 22.16 20.53 10.97
CA LEU A 392 21.35 20.43 12.18
C LEU A 392 20.47 19.21 12.02
N LYS A 393 20.26 18.44 13.09
CA LYS A 393 19.39 17.27 13.07
C LYS A 393 18.01 17.59 13.60
N VAL A 394 16.96 17.19 12.89
CA VAL A 394 15.58 17.43 13.35
C VAL A 394 15.21 16.48 14.48
N ILE A 395 14.64 17.02 15.55
CA ILE A 395 14.04 16.24 16.63
C ILE A 395 12.60 15.93 16.22
N GLN A 396 12.34 14.69 15.77
CA GLN A 396 11.00 14.29 15.32
C GLN A 396 9.95 14.35 16.45
N LYS A 397 10.38 14.13 17.69
CA LYS A 397 9.50 14.18 18.85
C LYS A 397 9.09 15.63 19.13
N GLY A 398 7.79 15.91 19.04
CA GLY A 398 7.24 17.25 19.23
C GLY A 398 7.12 18.07 17.94
N LEU A 399 7.45 17.48 16.78
CA LEU A 399 7.22 18.09 15.47
C LEU A 399 5.71 18.30 15.26
N ARG A 400 5.32 19.54 14.98
CA ARG A 400 3.93 19.90 14.64
C ARG A 400 3.87 20.26 13.16
N ILE A 401 2.95 19.62 12.45
CA ILE A 401 2.78 19.78 11.00
C ILE A 401 1.35 20.21 10.73
N ASP A 402 1.20 21.38 10.12
CA ASP A 402 -0.06 21.92 9.64
C ASP A 402 -0.06 21.98 8.11
N TYR A 403 -1.22 21.68 7.52
CA TYR A 403 -1.43 21.63 6.08
C TYR A 403 -2.29 22.83 5.66
N GLY A 404 -1.76 23.72 4.83
CA GLY A 404 -2.44 24.91 4.33
C GLY A 404 -2.52 24.96 2.80
N ASP A 405 -3.32 25.88 2.26
CA ASP A 405 -3.44 26.15 0.80
C ASP A 405 -3.64 24.88 -0.05
N ILE A 406 -4.48 23.96 0.44
CA ILE A 406 -4.68 22.63 -0.14
C ILE A 406 -5.44 22.73 -1.46
N LYS A 407 -4.89 22.16 -2.53
CA LYS A 407 -5.47 22.11 -3.87
C LYS A 407 -5.28 20.73 -4.47
N PHE A 408 -6.39 20.02 -4.69
CA PHE A 408 -6.38 18.70 -5.29
C PHE A 408 -6.72 18.74 -6.78
N ASN A 409 -5.81 18.25 -7.62
CA ASN A 409 -6.03 18.05 -9.04
C ASN A 409 -6.40 16.59 -9.32
N LYS A 410 -7.71 16.31 -9.41
CA LYS A 410 -8.27 14.99 -9.74
C LYS A 410 -7.77 14.42 -11.07
N GLY A 411 -7.40 15.26 -12.04
CA GLY A 411 -6.94 14.83 -13.36
C GLY A 411 -5.49 14.37 -13.35
N ALA A 412 -4.63 15.07 -12.60
CA ALA A 412 -3.20 14.77 -12.50
C ALA A 412 -2.85 13.81 -11.35
N ASN A 413 -3.80 13.51 -10.45
CA ASN A 413 -3.59 12.82 -9.18
C ASN A 413 -2.52 13.51 -8.32
N GLU A 414 -2.61 14.83 -8.22
CA GLU A 414 -1.64 15.66 -7.51
C GLU A 414 -2.35 16.54 -6.49
N LEU A 415 -1.78 16.60 -5.30
CA LEU A 415 -2.24 17.46 -4.21
C LEU A 415 -1.15 18.47 -3.90
N SER A 416 -1.38 19.71 -4.29
CA SER A 416 -0.51 20.83 -3.96
C SER A 416 -0.95 21.42 -2.63
N LEU A 417 -0.02 21.62 -1.70
CA LEU A 417 -0.31 22.21 -0.39
C LEU A 417 0.92 22.97 0.14
N LYS A 418 0.72 23.75 1.19
CA LYS A 418 1.80 24.32 1.99
C LYS A 418 1.94 23.55 3.30
N LEU A 419 3.14 23.07 3.57
CA LEU A 419 3.50 22.50 4.87
C LEU A 419 4.04 23.61 5.76
N ALA A 420 3.30 23.91 6.82
CA ALA A 420 3.81 24.71 7.93
C ALA A 420 4.25 23.75 9.04
N SER A 421 5.54 23.80 9.41
CA SER A 421 6.07 22.92 10.43
C SER A 421 6.87 23.69 11.48
N VAL A 422 6.62 23.36 12.74
CA VAL A 422 7.34 23.91 13.90
C VAL A 422 7.90 22.76 14.72
N GLY A 423 9.15 22.89 15.14
CA GLY A 423 9.82 21.86 15.93
C GLY A 423 11.14 22.33 16.50
N GLN A 424 11.94 21.38 16.94
CA GLN A 424 13.28 21.63 17.46
C GLN A 424 14.31 20.90 16.59
N THR A 425 15.45 21.51 16.40
CA THR A 425 16.66 20.88 15.88
C THR A 425 17.70 20.76 16.97
N ALA A 426 18.64 19.84 16.78
CA ALA A 426 19.85 19.67 17.57
C ALA A 426 21.05 19.92 16.68
N GLU A 427 22.07 20.60 17.20
CA GLU A 427 23.34 20.79 16.49
C GLU A 427 23.97 19.44 16.09
N SER A 428 24.58 19.40 14.90
CA SER A 428 25.22 18.20 14.38
C SER A 428 26.55 17.93 15.12
N ILE A 429 26.67 16.76 15.76
CA ILE A 429 27.84 16.39 16.56
C ILE A 429 28.76 15.45 15.76
N ASP A 430 29.93 15.95 15.36
CA ASP A 430 31.01 15.13 14.82
C ASP A 430 31.72 14.33 15.93
N LYS A 431 31.24 13.10 16.12
CA LYS A 431 31.82 12.15 17.09
C LYS A 431 33.30 11.87 16.82
N GLY A 432 33.71 11.79 15.56
CA GLY A 432 35.08 11.44 15.18
C GLY A 432 36.07 12.51 15.61
N LYS A 433 35.75 13.77 15.31
CA LYS A 433 36.53 14.95 15.72
C LYS A 433 36.62 15.08 17.24
N ILE A 434 35.50 14.88 17.93
CA ILE A 434 35.47 14.93 19.40
C ILE A 434 36.34 13.84 20.01
N ILE A 435 36.23 12.59 19.55
CA ILE A 435 37.05 11.48 20.06
C ILE A 435 38.54 11.78 19.87
N SER A 436 38.96 12.26 18.70
CA SER A 436 40.38 12.57 18.47
C SER A 436 40.95 13.61 19.43
N GLU A 437 40.12 14.56 19.86
CA GLU A 437 40.58 15.66 20.72
C GLU A 437 40.61 15.29 22.20
N ILE A 438 39.71 14.42 22.68
CA ILE A 438 39.57 14.11 24.11
C ILE A 438 40.36 12.88 24.57
N VAL A 439 40.85 12.05 23.65
CA VAL A 439 41.64 10.85 23.97
C VAL A 439 42.89 11.20 24.78
N ASP A 440 43.24 10.37 25.76
CA ASP A 440 44.36 10.56 26.71
C ASP A 440 44.22 11.78 27.65
N ARG A 441 43.17 12.59 27.52
CA ARG A 441 42.89 13.69 28.45
C ARG A 441 42.28 13.18 29.74
N LYS A 442 42.51 13.92 30.82
CA LYS A 442 41.81 13.68 32.09
C LYS A 442 40.33 14.00 31.95
N SER A 443 39.48 13.36 32.77
CA SER A 443 38.03 13.57 32.73
C SER A 443 37.63 15.06 32.82
N ASP A 444 38.29 15.84 33.69
CA ASP A 444 37.98 17.27 33.89
C ASP A 444 38.38 18.15 32.70
N GLU A 445 39.52 17.83 32.08
CA GLU A 445 40.00 18.50 30.87
C GLU A 445 39.10 18.20 29.67
N ALA A 446 38.69 16.94 29.52
CA ALA A 446 37.74 16.53 28.50
C ALA A 446 36.36 17.18 28.70
N LYS A 447 35.88 17.27 29.94
CA LYS A 447 34.62 17.95 30.27
C LYS A 447 34.69 19.44 29.93
N SER A 448 35.80 20.11 30.28
CA SER A 448 36.02 21.52 29.92
C SER A 448 36.08 21.75 28.41
N TYR A 449 36.73 20.84 27.66
CA TYR A 449 36.74 20.90 26.20
C TYR A 449 35.33 20.79 25.61
N LEU A 450 34.56 19.79 26.04
CA LEU A 450 33.20 19.56 25.55
C LEU A 450 32.27 20.74 25.88
N GLY A 451 32.41 21.36 27.07
CA GLY A 451 31.60 22.52 27.45
C GLY A 451 31.95 23.82 26.71
N ASN A 452 33.09 23.86 26.01
CA ASN A 452 33.49 25.01 25.19
C ASN A 452 33.08 24.86 23.71
N LEU A 453 32.54 23.70 23.33
CA LEU A 453 32.00 23.47 21.98
C LEU A 453 30.66 24.19 21.86
N LYS A 454 30.47 24.96 20.78
CA LYS A 454 29.21 25.70 20.55
C LYS A 454 28.04 24.76 20.32
N GLU A 455 28.34 23.58 19.78
CA GLU A 455 27.37 22.55 19.41
C GLU A 455 26.85 21.77 20.63
N VAL A 456 27.50 21.89 21.81
CA VAL A 456 27.24 21.08 23.00
C VAL A 456 26.68 21.94 24.13
N GLU A 457 25.46 21.63 24.57
CA GLU A 457 24.86 22.24 25.76
C GLU A 457 25.45 21.65 27.04
N SER A 458 25.56 20.33 27.11
CA SER A 458 26.19 19.66 28.26
C SER A 458 26.75 18.28 27.89
N ALA A 459 27.71 17.81 28.69
CA ALA A 459 28.28 16.48 28.51
C ALA A 459 28.51 15.76 29.84
N GLN A 460 28.27 14.46 29.84
CA GLN A 460 28.51 13.55 30.95
C GLN A 460 29.54 12.50 30.55
N ILE A 461 30.58 12.34 31.36
CA ILE A 461 31.66 11.38 31.11
C ILE A 461 31.61 10.31 32.19
N PHE A 462 31.46 9.05 31.76
CA PHE A 462 31.47 7.88 32.62
C PHE A 462 32.72 7.06 32.30
N LEU A 463 33.62 6.95 33.27
CA LEU A 463 34.84 6.15 33.18
C LEU A 463 34.64 4.84 33.94
N SER A 464 35.08 3.74 33.34
CA SER A 464 35.05 2.41 33.96
C SER A 464 36.39 1.70 33.78
N PRO A 465 36.87 0.97 34.78
CA PRO A 465 36.31 0.87 36.15
C PRO A 465 36.59 2.13 37.02
N PHE A 466 36.07 2.19 38.25
CA PHE A 466 36.05 3.41 39.10
C PHE A 466 37.42 4.06 39.38
N TRP A 467 38.53 3.35 39.16
CA TRP A 467 39.89 3.86 39.34
C TRP A 467 40.44 4.61 38.12
N VAL A 468 39.76 4.55 36.97
CA VAL A 468 40.19 5.23 35.73
C VAL A 468 39.89 6.72 35.81
N ARG A 469 40.89 7.56 35.56
CA ARG A 469 40.79 9.04 35.63
C ARG A 469 40.96 9.77 34.29
N SER A 470 41.41 9.05 33.26
CA SER A 470 41.66 9.59 31.93
C SER A 470 40.94 8.76 30.87
N ILE A 471 40.64 9.41 29.74
CA ILE A 471 39.99 8.76 28.61
C ILE A 471 40.97 7.76 27.96
N PRO A 472 40.56 6.52 27.66
CA PRO A 472 41.43 5.51 27.05
C PRO A 472 42.07 5.98 25.75
N LYS A 473 43.34 5.61 25.52
CA LYS A 473 44.06 5.88 24.27
C LYS A 473 43.43 5.22 23.05
N ASN A 474 42.82 4.06 23.25
CA ASN A 474 42.17 3.33 22.18
C ASN A 474 40.77 3.91 21.92
N LYS A 475 40.57 4.49 20.73
CA LYS A 475 39.30 5.08 20.28
C LYS A 475 38.14 4.09 20.31
N ASP A 476 38.39 2.80 20.07
CA ASP A 476 37.36 1.75 20.08
C ASP A 476 36.74 1.53 21.48
N ARG A 477 37.36 2.12 22.52
CA ARG A 477 36.90 2.04 23.91
C ARG A 477 36.25 3.32 24.40
N VAL A 478 36.03 4.27 23.49
CA VAL A 478 35.33 5.52 23.74
C VAL A 478 34.00 5.46 23.00
N GLU A 479 32.92 5.31 23.75
CA GLU A 479 31.57 5.30 23.22
C GLU A 479 30.94 6.68 23.39
N ILE A 480 30.65 7.37 22.27
CA ILE A 480 29.89 8.63 22.29
C ILE A 480 28.43 8.38 21.92
N GLN A 481 27.56 8.64 22.90
CA GLN A 481 26.11 8.64 22.77
C GLN A 481 25.64 10.09 22.68
N VAL A 482 25.01 10.47 21.57
CA VAL A 482 24.36 11.78 21.44
C VAL A 482 22.91 11.57 21.89
N VAL A 483 22.52 12.28 22.94
CA VAL A 483 21.21 12.12 23.58
C VAL A 483 20.32 13.28 23.11
N ILE A 484 19.37 12.95 22.25
CA ILE A 484 18.38 13.87 21.69
C ILE A 484 17.04 13.50 22.35
N GLU A 485 16.72 14.14 23.48
CA GLU A 485 15.51 13.86 24.28
C GLU A 485 14.31 14.76 23.98
#